data_AF-A0A4Q6E1Y1-F1
#
_entry.id   AF-A0A4Q6E1Y1-F1
#
_cell.length_a   1.000
_cell.length_b   1.000
_cell.length_c   1.000
_cell.angle_alpha   90.00
_cell.angle_beta   90.00
_cell.angle_gamma   90.00
#
_symmetry.space_group_name_H-M   'P 1'
#
loop_
_entity.id
_entity.type
_entity.pdbx_description
1 polymer ?
#
loop_
_entity_poly.entity_id
_entity_poly.type
_entity_poly.pdbx_seq_one_letter_code
_entity_poly.pdbx_strand_id
1 'polypeptide(L)'
;QELFAIPRMPFEFSDHLIGLHASQLPVDDGTLQIGIGALAEALSYSLILRHERNDLYRQLLGRLHSNPMGPPISHEPFRAGLYGMSEMVMDSFMHLRIAGILTREVQNKKSPHPRYLHGGFFLGSKPFYAWLKGLSEKDRRGISMTRISKINDLYDEDEAAVRAQRKNARFFNSTMQVSLLGEALSDTLQDGRVISGVGGQYNFVAMSRELPDAYSTLLLRSTWHDGKRRRSNIVMHGGHVTIPRHLRDIVITEYGIANLRGKTDQECVQALIGIADAEFQDELLAQAKKALKVSATWRIPEIARRNTPANLREFLAQARALDAGLYPDYPFGSDFTPVEQRILPALAKLKSAGRWAKLALMARGLRAGPFAEEMARMELKQPNSFEARLNKLALMGALAAER
;
A
#
# COMPACT_ATOMS: atom_id res chain seq x y z
N GLN A 1 1.37 -30.76 8.17
CA GLN A 1 2.17 -30.11 7.11
C GLN A 1 2.30 -28.64 7.48
N GLU A 2 3.50 -28.08 7.47
CA GLU A 2 3.70 -26.64 7.74
C GLU A 2 3.20 -25.84 6.53
N LEU A 3 2.34 -24.84 6.76
CA LEU A 3 1.82 -24.00 5.69
C LEU A 3 2.91 -23.03 5.22
N PHE A 4 2.97 -22.79 3.92
CA PHE A 4 3.81 -21.73 3.37
C PHE A 4 3.32 -20.36 3.89
N ALA A 5 4.25 -19.60 4.47
CA ALA A 5 3.98 -18.27 5.01
C ALA A 5 4.75 -17.23 4.19
N ILE A 6 4.08 -16.12 3.88
CA ILE A 6 4.71 -15.00 3.18
C ILE A 6 5.57 -14.22 4.18
N PRO A 7 6.86 -13.97 3.88
CA PRO A 7 7.70 -13.16 4.75
C PRO A 7 7.23 -11.70 4.73
N ARG A 8 7.16 -11.08 5.92
CA ARG A 8 6.85 -9.64 6.02
C ARG A 8 8.03 -8.78 5.64
N MET A 9 7.87 -8.01 4.57
CA MET A 9 8.87 -7.05 4.10
C MET A 9 8.75 -5.71 4.83
N PRO A 10 9.84 -4.95 4.99
CA PRO A 10 9.78 -3.64 5.62
C PRO A 10 8.96 -2.66 4.78
N PHE A 11 8.27 -1.75 5.44
CA PHE A 11 7.56 -0.66 4.77
C PHE A 11 8.55 0.44 4.40
N GLU A 12 8.31 1.05 3.24
CA GLU A 12 8.85 2.37 2.99
C GLU A 12 7.98 3.41 3.71
N PHE A 13 8.58 4.55 4.05
CA PHE A 13 7.81 5.63 4.65
C PHE A 13 6.67 6.14 3.73
N SER A 14 6.86 6.06 2.42
CA SER A 14 5.83 6.35 1.41
C SER A 14 4.59 5.46 1.59
N ASP A 15 4.76 4.19 1.97
CA ASP A 15 3.65 3.26 2.20
C ASP A 15 2.77 3.73 3.36
N HIS A 16 3.39 4.17 4.46
CA HIS A 16 2.68 4.72 5.60
C HIS A 16 1.83 5.94 5.24
N LEU A 17 2.35 6.83 4.38
CA LEU A 17 1.62 8.02 3.95
C LEU A 17 0.47 7.67 3.00
N ILE A 18 0.68 6.72 2.08
CA ILE A 18 -0.40 6.18 1.25
C ILE A 18 -1.49 5.58 2.15
N GLY A 19 -1.10 4.80 3.16
CA GLY A 19 -2.00 4.24 4.16
C GLY A 19 -2.77 5.31 4.95
N LEU A 20 -2.09 6.38 5.36
CA LEU A 20 -2.71 7.50 6.07
C LEU A 20 -3.75 8.20 5.20
N HIS A 21 -3.43 8.49 3.94
CA HIS A 21 -4.39 9.05 2.98
C HIS A 21 -5.59 8.11 2.76
N ALA A 22 -5.31 6.82 2.49
CA ALA A 22 -6.34 5.82 2.22
C ALA A 22 -7.27 5.59 3.42
N SER A 23 -6.76 5.67 4.65
CA SER A 23 -7.52 5.45 5.90
C SER A 23 -8.64 6.47 6.14
N GLN A 24 -8.64 7.58 5.40
CA GLN A 24 -9.71 8.57 5.44
C GLN A 24 -10.98 8.12 4.70
N LEU A 25 -10.89 7.13 3.80
CA LEU A 25 -12.00 6.72 2.94
C LEU A 25 -12.99 5.73 3.59
N PRO A 26 -12.56 4.76 4.42
CA PRO A 26 -13.50 3.86 5.10
C PRO A 26 -14.40 4.62 6.07
N VAL A 27 -15.69 4.34 6.00
CA VAL A 27 -16.73 4.93 6.85
C VAL A 27 -17.28 3.83 7.75
N ASP A 28 -17.66 4.20 8.98
CA ASP A 28 -18.32 3.29 9.91
C ASP A 28 -19.61 2.68 9.33
N ASP A 29 -19.99 1.49 9.79
CA ASP A 29 -21.03 0.64 9.19
C ASP A 29 -20.76 0.25 7.71
N GLY A 30 -19.51 0.40 7.25
CA GLY A 30 -19.12 0.17 5.87
C GLY A 30 -18.67 -1.24 5.54
N THR A 31 -18.23 -1.40 4.29
CA THR A 31 -17.64 -2.62 3.75
C THR A 31 -16.21 -2.38 3.28
N LEU A 32 -15.32 -3.29 3.61
CA LEU A 32 -13.90 -3.19 3.28
C LEU A 32 -13.45 -4.38 2.44
N GLN A 33 -12.86 -4.08 1.28
CA GLN A 33 -11.97 -4.98 0.56
C GLN A 33 -10.58 -4.35 0.51
N ILE A 34 -9.57 -5.14 0.83
CA ILE A 34 -8.17 -4.74 0.74
C ILE A 34 -7.39 -5.81 -0.02
N GLY A 35 -6.48 -5.35 -0.87
CA GLY A 35 -5.55 -6.21 -1.60
C GLY A 35 -4.42 -6.74 -0.70
N ILE A 36 -3.26 -6.96 -1.31
CA ILE A 36 -2.11 -7.63 -0.67
C ILE A 36 -0.94 -6.68 -0.46
N GLY A 37 0.03 -7.12 0.36
CA GLY A 37 1.33 -6.47 0.49
C GLY A 37 1.33 -5.20 1.35
N ALA A 38 2.45 -4.48 1.30
CA ALA A 38 2.75 -3.36 2.20
C ALA A 38 1.70 -2.24 2.18
N LEU A 39 1.10 -1.93 1.02
CA LEU A 39 0.09 -0.87 0.92
C LEU A 39 -1.22 -1.22 1.65
N ALA A 40 -1.64 -2.49 1.60
CA ALA A 40 -2.83 -2.96 2.32
C ALA A 40 -2.60 -2.98 3.84
N GLU A 41 -1.41 -3.39 4.25
CA GLU A 41 -1.03 -3.37 5.67
C GLU A 41 -0.83 -1.93 6.18
N ALA A 42 -0.29 -1.01 5.38
CA ALA A 42 -0.18 0.42 5.74
C ALA A 42 -1.53 1.11 5.92
N LEU A 43 -2.52 0.77 5.08
CA LEU A 43 -3.91 1.16 5.30
C LEU A 43 -4.42 0.61 6.64
N SER A 44 -4.19 -0.66 6.93
CA SER A 44 -4.63 -1.29 8.18
C SER A 44 -3.98 -0.65 9.41
N TYR A 45 -2.68 -0.37 9.37
CA TYR A 45 -1.96 0.36 10.42
C TYR A 45 -2.60 1.72 10.67
N SER A 46 -2.90 2.46 9.60
CA SER A 46 -3.48 3.79 9.70
C SER A 46 -4.93 3.77 10.19
N LEU A 47 -5.70 2.73 9.86
CA LEU A 47 -7.05 2.50 10.41
C LEU A 47 -7.01 2.18 11.91
N ILE A 48 -6.04 1.40 12.36
CA ILE A 48 -5.82 1.11 13.79
C ILE A 48 -5.42 2.38 14.53
N LEU A 49 -4.49 3.16 13.97
CA LEU A 49 -4.12 4.47 14.53
C LEU A 49 -5.33 5.41 14.63
N ARG A 50 -6.14 5.47 13.57
CA ARG A 50 -7.40 6.23 13.55
C ARG A 50 -8.37 5.76 14.64
N HIS A 51 -8.49 4.47 14.88
CA HIS A 51 -9.46 3.91 15.81
C HIS A 51 -9.02 4.02 17.27
N GLU A 52 -7.78 3.63 17.58
CA GLU A 52 -7.28 3.52 18.95
C GLU A 52 -6.65 4.81 19.47
N ARG A 53 -6.07 5.63 18.59
CA ARG A 53 -5.32 6.86 18.94
C ARG A 53 -5.76 8.04 18.09
N ASN A 54 -7.07 8.27 18.08
CA ASN A 54 -7.73 9.16 17.15
C ASN A 54 -7.29 10.63 17.24
N ASP A 55 -6.96 11.13 18.44
CA ASP A 55 -6.45 12.49 18.60
C ASP A 55 -5.09 12.69 17.93
N LEU A 56 -4.19 11.70 18.05
CA LEU A 56 -2.90 11.70 17.37
C LEU A 56 -3.10 11.59 15.86
N TYR A 57 -4.01 10.72 15.41
CA TYR A 57 -4.39 10.60 14.00
C TYR A 57 -4.85 11.96 13.41
N ARG A 58 -5.73 12.69 14.10
CA ARG A 58 -6.17 14.02 13.65
C ARG A 58 -5.04 15.05 13.62
N GLN A 59 -4.14 15.03 14.61
CA GLN A 59 -2.96 15.89 14.59
C GLN A 59 -2.05 15.61 13.38
N LEU A 60 -1.88 14.34 13.02
CA LEU A 60 -1.12 13.95 11.82
C LEU A 60 -1.81 14.41 10.54
N LEU A 61 -3.14 14.25 10.43
CA LEU A 61 -3.90 14.75 9.29
C LEU A 61 -3.81 16.28 9.16
N GLY A 62 -3.82 17.02 10.27
CA GLY A 62 -3.66 18.48 10.27
C GLY A 62 -2.29 18.96 9.74
N ARG A 63 -1.30 18.06 9.70
CA ARG A 63 0.03 18.32 9.12
C ARG A 63 0.12 17.94 7.64
N LEU A 64 -0.83 17.17 7.12
CA LEU A 64 -0.87 16.88 5.69
C LEU A 64 -1.34 18.12 4.94
N HIS A 65 -0.71 18.39 3.81
CA HIS A 65 -1.26 19.34 2.87
C HIS A 65 -2.52 18.73 2.27
N SER A 66 -3.68 19.23 2.68
CA SER A 66 -4.95 18.82 2.11
C SER A 66 -5.00 19.24 0.64
N ASN A 67 -5.21 18.29 -0.26
CA ASN A 67 -5.77 18.56 -1.57
C ASN A 67 -7.28 18.29 -1.48
N PRO A 68 -8.12 19.31 -1.23
CA PRO A 68 -9.49 19.13 -0.81
C PRO A 68 -10.39 18.95 -2.03
N MET A 69 -10.30 17.80 -2.72
CA MET A 69 -11.30 17.37 -3.70
C MET A 69 -11.36 15.84 -3.70
N GLY A 70 -12.27 15.27 -2.92
CA GLY A 70 -12.37 13.82 -2.69
C GLY A 70 -13.79 13.32 -2.43
N PRO A 71 -14.01 12.00 -2.42
CA PRO A 71 -15.25 11.38 -1.92
C PRO A 71 -15.48 11.71 -0.43
N PRO A 72 -16.59 11.28 0.19
CA PRO A 72 -16.78 11.39 1.63
C PRO A 72 -15.59 10.78 2.39
N ILE A 73 -14.92 11.63 3.19
CA ILE A 73 -13.86 11.22 4.11
C ILE A 73 -14.41 11.20 5.54
N SER A 74 -13.84 10.36 6.38
CA SER A 74 -14.16 10.29 7.81
C SER A 74 -12.87 10.18 8.61
N HIS A 75 -12.83 10.94 9.71
CA HIS A 75 -11.71 10.91 10.66
C HIS A 75 -12.11 10.30 12.00
N GLU A 76 -13.36 9.83 12.13
CA GLU A 76 -13.90 9.29 13.39
C GLU A 76 -13.52 7.82 13.60
N PRO A 77 -13.42 7.33 14.84
CA PRO A 77 -13.29 5.90 15.12
C PRO A 77 -14.52 5.11 14.63
N PHE A 78 -14.33 3.81 14.42
CA PHE A 78 -15.42 2.88 14.08
C PHE A 78 -16.23 2.50 15.33
N ARG A 79 -17.55 2.68 15.30
CA ARG A 79 -18.46 2.30 16.39
C ARG A 79 -19.23 1.04 16.06
N ALA A 80 -19.86 1.01 14.89
CA ALA A 80 -20.51 -0.18 14.35
C ALA A 80 -19.48 -1.18 13.79
N GLY A 81 -18.35 -0.68 13.32
CA GLY A 81 -17.30 -1.47 12.69
C GLY A 81 -17.45 -1.59 11.18
N LEU A 82 -16.52 -2.35 10.61
CA LEU A 82 -16.47 -2.69 9.20
C LEU A 82 -16.80 -4.16 9.00
N TYR A 83 -17.45 -4.44 7.88
CA TYR A 83 -17.63 -5.78 7.33
C TYR A 83 -16.56 -6.05 6.28
N GLY A 84 -15.88 -7.19 6.37
CA GLY A 84 -14.87 -7.59 5.39
C GLY A 84 -15.46 -8.40 4.25
N MET A 85 -15.11 -8.06 3.02
CA MET A 85 -15.38 -8.85 1.82
C MET A 85 -14.15 -8.79 0.93
N SER A 86 -13.36 -9.86 0.88
CA SER A 86 -12.10 -9.85 0.12
C SER A 86 -11.84 -11.19 -0.57
N GLU A 87 -11.24 -11.14 -1.76
CA GLU A 87 -10.82 -12.35 -2.48
C GLU A 87 -9.79 -13.12 -1.64
N MET A 88 -8.77 -12.39 -1.17
CA MET A 88 -7.72 -12.91 -0.32
C MET A 88 -7.86 -12.34 1.09
N VAL A 89 -7.89 -13.22 2.09
CA VAL A 89 -7.89 -12.84 3.51
C VAL A 89 -6.49 -13.03 4.08
N MET A 90 -5.88 -11.91 4.45
CA MET A 90 -4.52 -11.84 4.98
C MET A 90 -4.46 -11.26 6.41
N ASP A 91 -3.25 -11.16 6.95
CA ASP A 91 -2.89 -10.57 8.24
C ASP A 91 -3.64 -9.28 8.60
N SER A 92 -3.84 -8.39 7.63
CA SER A 92 -4.55 -7.13 7.82
C SER A 92 -5.93 -7.33 8.45
N PHE A 93 -6.71 -8.34 8.04
CA PHE A 93 -8.03 -8.61 8.62
C PHE A 93 -7.95 -9.14 10.05
N MET A 94 -6.90 -9.91 10.38
CA MET A 94 -6.62 -10.31 11.76
C MET A 94 -6.34 -9.08 12.62
N HIS A 95 -5.45 -8.19 12.19
CA HIS A 95 -5.10 -6.98 12.94
C HIS A 95 -6.31 -6.06 13.14
N LEU A 96 -7.12 -5.86 12.09
CA LEU A 96 -8.37 -5.08 12.19
C LEU A 96 -9.41 -5.75 13.10
N ARG A 97 -9.47 -7.08 13.15
CA ARG A 97 -10.35 -7.80 14.09
C ARG A 97 -9.89 -7.66 15.53
N ILE A 98 -8.58 -7.80 15.78
CA ILE A 98 -7.99 -7.63 17.11
C ILE A 98 -8.21 -6.20 17.63
N ALA A 99 -8.05 -5.20 16.76
CA ALA A 99 -8.28 -3.80 17.09
C ALA A 99 -9.76 -3.41 17.25
N GLY A 100 -10.72 -4.33 17.08
CA GLY A 100 -12.15 -4.03 17.21
C GLY A 100 -12.79 -3.28 16.03
N ILE A 101 -12.07 -3.13 14.91
CA ILE A 101 -12.55 -2.45 13.71
C ILE A 101 -13.42 -3.38 12.86
N LEU A 102 -12.99 -4.63 12.68
CA LEU A 102 -13.71 -5.62 11.87
C LEU A 102 -14.80 -6.32 12.68
N THR A 103 -15.85 -5.58 13.04
CA THR A 103 -16.89 -6.02 14.00
C THR A 103 -18.31 -6.02 13.46
N ARG A 104 -18.57 -5.32 12.36
CA ARG A 104 -19.90 -5.29 11.74
C ARG A 104 -20.23 -6.64 11.12
N GLU A 105 -21.28 -7.27 11.63
CA GLU A 105 -21.74 -8.56 11.13
C GLU A 105 -22.89 -8.40 10.13
N VAL A 106 -22.90 -9.26 9.11
CA VAL A 106 -23.97 -9.34 8.11
C VAL A 106 -24.68 -10.68 8.20
N GLN A 107 -25.99 -10.66 8.03
CA GLN A 107 -26.83 -11.86 8.02
C GLN A 107 -27.10 -12.31 6.59
N ASN A 108 -26.94 -13.61 6.33
CA ASN A 108 -27.38 -14.26 5.10
C ASN A 108 -28.59 -15.14 5.45
N LYS A 109 -29.67 -15.09 4.65
CA LYS A 109 -30.86 -15.94 4.85
C LYS A 109 -30.52 -17.43 4.90
N LYS A 110 -29.50 -17.85 4.14
CA LYS A 110 -29.05 -19.25 4.05
C LYS A 110 -28.06 -19.65 5.14
N SER A 111 -27.64 -18.74 6.03
CA SER A 111 -26.71 -19.06 7.11
C SER A 111 -27.34 -18.76 8.46
N PRO A 112 -27.27 -19.68 9.44
CA PRO A 112 -27.84 -19.44 10.77
C PRO A 112 -27.00 -18.46 11.61
N HIS A 113 -25.78 -18.13 11.17
CA HIS A 113 -24.85 -17.31 11.93
C HIS A 113 -24.44 -16.05 11.16
N PRO A 114 -24.39 -14.89 11.84
CA PRO A 114 -23.94 -13.65 11.24
C PRO A 114 -22.42 -13.71 10.96
N ARG A 115 -21.97 -12.98 9.94
CA ARG A 115 -20.59 -13.02 9.44
C ARG A 115 -19.99 -11.63 9.41
N TYR A 116 -18.80 -11.44 9.98
CA TYR A 116 -18.07 -10.18 9.86
C TYR A 116 -17.04 -10.20 8.70
N LEU A 117 -16.74 -11.37 8.13
CA LEU A 117 -15.77 -11.50 7.06
C LEU A 117 -16.15 -12.59 6.06
N HIS A 118 -16.24 -12.23 4.79
CA HIS A 118 -16.26 -13.18 3.68
C HIS A 118 -14.93 -13.17 2.93
N GLY A 119 -14.42 -14.37 2.65
CA GLY A 119 -13.11 -14.59 2.07
C GLY A 119 -13.13 -15.66 0.97
N GLY A 120 -12.23 -15.57 -0.01
CA GLY A 120 -12.09 -16.61 -1.03
C GLY A 120 -11.10 -17.68 -0.60
N PHE A 121 -9.94 -17.22 -0.13
CA PHE A 121 -8.91 -18.07 0.46
C PHE A 121 -8.04 -17.29 1.45
N PHE A 122 -7.32 -18.02 2.30
CA PHE A 122 -6.37 -17.47 3.26
C PHE A 122 -4.96 -17.47 2.68
N LEU A 123 -4.22 -16.41 2.93
CA LEU A 123 -2.78 -16.34 2.66
C LEU A 123 -2.16 -15.33 3.61
N GLY A 124 -1.10 -15.70 4.32
CA GLY A 124 -0.49 -14.78 5.27
C GLY A 124 0.73 -15.32 5.98
N SER A 125 1.06 -14.69 7.09
CA SER A 125 2.21 -15.02 7.93
C SER A 125 1.95 -16.21 8.86
N LYS A 126 3.01 -16.67 9.54
CA LYS A 126 2.90 -17.67 10.62
C LYS A 126 1.99 -17.19 11.77
N PRO A 127 2.13 -15.95 12.30
CA PRO A 127 1.18 -15.39 13.26
C PRO A 127 -0.28 -15.43 12.79
N PHE A 128 -0.55 -15.13 11.52
CA PHE A 128 -1.90 -15.17 10.98
C PHE A 128 -2.52 -16.58 11.02
N TYR A 129 -1.76 -17.60 10.60
CA TYR A 129 -2.23 -18.98 10.70
C TYR A 129 -2.39 -19.46 12.15
N ALA A 130 -1.51 -19.03 13.05
CA ALA A 130 -1.64 -19.33 14.48
C ALA A 130 -2.92 -18.70 15.07
N TRP A 131 -3.23 -17.46 14.68
CA TRP A 131 -4.47 -16.79 15.06
C TRP A 131 -5.71 -17.52 14.54
N LEU A 132 -5.73 -17.92 13.25
CA LEU A 132 -6.82 -18.71 12.68
C LEU A 132 -7.07 -20.01 13.45
N LYS A 133 -6.00 -20.70 13.83
CA LYS A 133 -6.07 -21.94 14.63
C LYS A 133 -6.63 -21.67 16.04
N GLY A 134 -6.29 -20.53 16.62
CA GLY A 134 -6.70 -20.11 17.96
C GLY A 134 -8.07 -19.41 18.05
N LEU A 135 -8.79 -19.25 16.94
CA LEU A 135 -10.09 -18.55 16.94
C LEU A 135 -11.10 -19.19 17.91
N SER A 136 -11.81 -18.33 18.63
CA SER A 136 -13.00 -18.73 19.38
C SER A 136 -14.06 -19.32 18.45
N GLU A 137 -14.99 -20.12 18.99
CA GLU A 137 -16.06 -20.68 18.17
C GLU A 137 -16.94 -19.58 17.53
N LYS A 138 -17.17 -18.48 18.26
CA LYS A 138 -17.86 -17.29 17.74
C LYS A 138 -17.11 -16.68 16.56
N ASP A 139 -15.81 -16.43 16.70
CA ASP A 139 -15.03 -15.80 15.64
C ASP A 139 -14.85 -16.71 14.43
N ARG A 140 -14.67 -18.01 14.65
CA ARG A 140 -14.60 -19.00 13.57
C ARG A 140 -15.90 -19.01 12.76
N ARG A 141 -17.05 -18.90 13.43
CA ARG A 141 -18.35 -18.72 12.76
C ARG A 141 -18.50 -17.34 12.11
N GLY A 142 -17.83 -16.29 12.61
CA GLY A 142 -17.88 -14.97 12.00
C GLY A 142 -17.17 -14.87 10.64
N ILE A 143 -16.29 -15.82 10.32
CA ILE A 143 -15.61 -15.92 9.02
C ILE A 143 -16.35 -16.89 8.11
N SER A 144 -16.55 -16.51 6.85
CA SER A 144 -17.17 -17.33 5.82
C SER A 144 -16.28 -17.41 4.57
N MET A 145 -15.54 -18.51 4.44
CA MET A 145 -14.82 -18.79 3.20
C MET A 145 -15.78 -19.33 2.14
N THR A 146 -15.81 -18.71 0.96
CA THR A 146 -16.83 -18.96 -0.06
C THR A 146 -16.26 -18.87 -1.47
N ARG A 147 -17.11 -19.16 -2.47
CA ARG A 147 -16.76 -19.11 -3.89
C ARG A 147 -16.32 -17.71 -4.32
N ILE A 148 -15.27 -17.61 -5.14
CA ILE A 148 -14.75 -16.34 -5.66
C ILE A 148 -15.83 -15.53 -6.38
N SER A 149 -16.72 -16.19 -7.13
CA SER A 149 -17.82 -15.52 -7.82
C SER A 149 -18.80 -14.79 -6.90
N LYS A 150 -18.94 -15.21 -5.64
CA LYS A 150 -19.75 -14.47 -4.66
C LYS A 150 -19.06 -13.20 -4.17
N ILE A 151 -17.73 -13.23 -4.13
CA ILE A 151 -16.90 -12.14 -3.58
C ILE A 151 -16.67 -11.08 -4.65
N ASN A 152 -16.32 -11.51 -5.85
CA ASN A 152 -15.92 -10.69 -6.98
C ASN A 152 -17.12 -10.31 -7.86
N ASP A 153 -18.35 -10.56 -7.42
CA ASP A 153 -19.54 -10.19 -8.17
C ASP A 153 -20.74 -9.86 -7.26
N LEU A 154 -21.73 -9.18 -7.83
CA LEU A 154 -23.02 -8.90 -7.23
C LEU A 154 -24.09 -9.92 -7.66
N TYR A 155 -23.90 -10.61 -8.80
CA TYR A 155 -24.85 -11.57 -9.38
C TYR A 155 -24.86 -12.93 -8.63
N ASP A 156 -25.22 -12.90 -7.35
CA ASP A 156 -25.48 -14.07 -6.51
C ASP A 156 -26.99 -14.42 -6.53
N GLU A 157 -27.34 -15.63 -6.11
CA GLU A 157 -28.75 -16.04 -6.00
C GLU A 157 -29.56 -15.14 -5.04
N ASP A 158 -28.90 -14.53 -4.05
CA ASP A 158 -29.50 -13.51 -3.16
C ASP A 158 -28.82 -12.14 -3.40
N GLU A 159 -28.80 -11.69 -4.66
CA GLU A 159 -28.22 -10.41 -5.09
C GLU A 159 -28.69 -9.21 -4.23
N ALA A 160 -29.98 -9.17 -3.90
CA ALA A 160 -30.53 -8.09 -3.07
C ALA A 160 -29.86 -8.03 -1.69
N ALA A 161 -29.68 -9.18 -1.02
CA ALA A 161 -28.95 -9.22 0.24
C ALA A 161 -27.48 -8.85 0.05
N VAL A 162 -26.83 -9.38 -0.98
CA VAL A 162 -25.42 -9.11 -1.29
C VAL A 162 -25.16 -7.62 -1.51
N ARG A 163 -26.03 -6.92 -2.25
CA ARG A 163 -25.97 -5.46 -2.43
C ARG A 163 -26.23 -4.73 -1.12
N ALA A 164 -27.27 -5.10 -0.37
CA ALA A 164 -27.62 -4.47 0.91
C ALA A 164 -26.54 -4.63 1.99
N GLN A 165 -25.75 -5.69 1.94
CA GLN A 165 -24.62 -5.92 2.84
C GLN A 165 -23.42 -5.04 2.52
N ARG A 166 -23.23 -4.68 1.25
CA ARG A 166 -22.07 -3.93 0.73
C ARG A 166 -22.27 -2.41 0.79
N LYS A 167 -22.73 -1.91 1.93
CA LYS A 167 -22.86 -0.48 2.20
C LYS A 167 -21.50 0.20 2.30
N ASN A 168 -21.45 1.46 1.89
CA ASN A 168 -20.30 2.35 1.94
C ASN A 168 -19.00 1.65 1.54
N ALA A 169 -19.05 0.83 0.48
CA ALA A 169 -17.97 -0.09 0.19
C ALA A 169 -16.71 0.64 -0.28
N ARG A 170 -15.56 0.25 0.26
CA ARG A 170 -14.24 0.74 -0.17
C ARG A 170 -13.41 -0.43 -0.64
N PHE A 171 -13.05 -0.40 -1.92
CA PHE A 171 -12.27 -1.43 -2.55
C PHE A 171 -10.87 -0.92 -2.88
N PHE A 172 -9.87 -1.42 -2.18
CA PHE A 172 -8.48 -0.97 -2.32
C PHE A 172 -7.65 -1.99 -3.07
N ASN A 173 -7.01 -1.54 -4.15
CA ASN A 173 -6.09 -2.34 -4.95
C ASN A 173 -4.80 -1.57 -5.22
N SER A 174 -3.67 -2.27 -5.27
CA SER A 174 -2.42 -1.67 -5.72
C SER A 174 -2.34 -1.69 -7.24
N THR A 175 -1.70 -0.68 -7.84
CA THR A 175 -1.36 -0.63 -9.26
C THR A 175 0.12 -0.30 -9.44
N MET A 176 0.73 -0.74 -10.54
CA MET A 176 2.13 -0.42 -10.82
C MET A 176 2.25 1.02 -11.34
N GLN A 177 1.42 1.38 -12.30
CA GLN A 177 1.40 2.72 -12.89
C GLN A 177 -0.02 3.20 -13.15
N VAL A 178 -0.17 4.52 -13.30
CA VAL A 178 -1.42 5.17 -13.73
C VAL A 178 -1.11 6.18 -14.84
N SER A 179 -1.90 6.17 -15.92
CA SER A 179 -1.81 7.19 -16.96
C SER A 179 -2.44 8.52 -16.52
N LEU A 180 -2.05 9.66 -17.10
CA LEU A 180 -2.65 10.97 -16.81
C LEU A 180 -4.15 11.04 -17.17
N LEU A 181 -4.66 10.06 -17.93
CA LEU A 181 -6.09 9.90 -18.22
C LEU A 181 -6.81 9.00 -17.20
N GLY A 182 -6.08 8.41 -16.25
CA GLY A 182 -6.62 7.55 -15.19
C GLY A 182 -6.69 6.07 -15.54
N GLU A 183 -5.93 5.59 -16.52
CA GLU A 183 -5.82 4.15 -16.81
C GLU A 183 -4.88 3.49 -15.82
N ALA A 184 -5.22 2.31 -15.32
CA ALA A 184 -4.34 1.53 -14.46
C ALA A 184 -3.56 0.49 -15.27
N LEU A 185 -2.30 0.31 -14.90
CA LEU A 185 -1.39 -0.70 -15.45
C LEU A 185 -0.87 -1.53 -14.29
N SER A 186 -1.40 -2.75 -14.14
CA SER A 186 -1.24 -3.54 -12.90
C SER A 186 -0.58 -4.90 -13.11
N ASP A 187 -0.62 -5.46 -14.32
CA ASP A 187 -0.33 -6.89 -14.53
C ASP A 187 0.81 -7.14 -15.55
N THR A 188 0.95 -6.27 -16.56
CA THR A 188 1.84 -6.50 -17.70
C THR A 188 2.74 -5.29 -17.96
N LEU A 189 4.05 -5.54 -18.09
CA LEU A 189 5.04 -4.52 -18.47
C LEU A 189 4.85 -4.04 -19.91
N GLN A 190 5.44 -2.88 -20.24
CA GLN A 190 5.37 -2.31 -21.59
C GLN A 190 5.88 -3.25 -22.70
N ASP A 191 6.78 -4.18 -22.39
CA ASP A 191 7.31 -5.17 -23.33
C ASP A 191 6.50 -6.48 -23.39
N GLY A 192 5.31 -6.51 -22.79
CA GLY A 192 4.40 -7.65 -22.79
C GLY A 192 4.71 -8.71 -21.74
N ARG A 193 5.75 -8.54 -20.91
CA ARG A 193 6.03 -9.47 -19.81
C ARG A 193 4.97 -9.34 -18.72
N VAL A 194 4.31 -10.44 -18.42
CA VAL A 194 3.34 -10.56 -17.32
C VAL A 194 4.09 -10.64 -15.99
N ILE A 195 3.79 -9.72 -15.08
CA ILE A 195 4.32 -9.67 -13.71
C ILE A 195 3.40 -10.40 -12.75
N SER A 196 2.09 -10.21 -12.92
CA SER A 196 1.04 -10.84 -12.13
C SER A 196 -0.19 -11.05 -12.99
N GLY A 197 -1.12 -11.92 -12.55
CA GLY A 197 -2.45 -11.93 -13.13
C GLY A 197 -3.25 -10.68 -12.72
N VAL A 198 -4.27 -10.32 -13.51
CA VAL A 198 -5.21 -9.22 -13.17
C VAL A 198 -6.00 -9.51 -11.89
N GLY A 199 -6.31 -10.79 -11.62
CA GLY A 199 -7.12 -11.22 -10.48
C GLY A 199 -8.50 -10.56 -10.46
N GLY A 200 -9.07 -10.35 -9.27
CA GLY A 200 -10.33 -9.65 -9.08
C GLY A 200 -10.28 -8.13 -9.17
N GLN A 201 -9.14 -7.50 -9.54
CA GLN A 201 -9.02 -6.03 -9.53
C GLN A 201 -10.12 -5.36 -10.38
N TYR A 202 -10.32 -5.84 -11.60
CA TYR A 202 -11.37 -5.33 -12.49
C TYR A 202 -12.77 -5.50 -11.88
N ASN A 203 -13.02 -6.65 -11.25
CA ASN A 203 -14.31 -6.96 -10.63
C ASN A 203 -14.70 -5.94 -9.55
N PHE A 204 -13.78 -5.59 -8.65
CA PHE A 204 -14.06 -4.60 -7.61
C PHE A 204 -14.25 -3.20 -8.18
N VAL A 205 -13.52 -2.85 -9.25
CA VAL A 205 -13.74 -1.59 -9.97
C VAL A 205 -15.15 -1.55 -10.57
N ALA A 206 -15.55 -2.58 -11.30
CA ALA A 206 -16.89 -2.67 -11.88
C ALA A 206 -17.98 -2.62 -10.80
N MET A 207 -17.82 -3.40 -9.72
CA MET A 207 -18.74 -3.44 -8.58
C MET A 207 -18.91 -2.06 -7.92
N SER A 208 -17.86 -1.25 -7.85
CA SER A 208 -17.95 0.11 -7.29
C SER A 208 -18.85 1.06 -8.09
N ARG A 209 -19.10 0.74 -9.37
CA ARG A 209 -20.00 1.50 -10.26
C ARG A 209 -21.44 1.08 -10.11
N GLU A 210 -21.68 -0.17 -9.69
CA GLU A 210 -23.00 -0.74 -9.51
C GLU A 210 -23.57 -0.52 -8.10
N LEU A 211 -22.71 -0.28 -7.11
CA LEU A 211 -23.10 0.05 -5.75
C LEU A 211 -23.15 1.58 -5.59
N PRO A 212 -24.25 2.16 -5.04
CA PRO A 212 -24.49 3.60 -5.08
C PRO A 212 -23.51 4.42 -4.23
N ASP A 213 -22.96 3.83 -3.18
CA ASP A 213 -22.10 4.47 -2.18
C ASP A 213 -20.69 3.87 -2.13
N ALA A 214 -20.32 3.09 -3.16
CA ALA A 214 -19.04 2.41 -3.25
C ALA A 214 -18.01 3.19 -4.05
N TYR A 215 -16.74 3.03 -3.66
CA TYR A 215 -15.60 3.59 -4.37
C TYR A 215 -14.50 2.56 -4.54
N SER A 216 -13.91 2.54 -5.73
CA SER A 216 -12.67 1.84 -6.02
C SER A 216 -11.48 2.79 -5.85
N THR A 217 -10.42 2.32 -5.22
CA THR A 217 -9.22 3.11 -4.95
C THR A 217 -7.97 2.35 -5.37
N LEU A 218 -7.17 3.00 -6.19
CA LEU A 218 -5.86 2.52 -6.62
C LEU A 218 -4.75 3.17 -5.80
N LEU A 219 -3.93 2.33 -5.20
CA LEU A 219 -2.79 2.73 -4.38
C LEU A 219 -1.50 2.51 -5.17
N LEU A 220 -0.63 3.52 -5.23
CA LEU A 220 0.70 3.39 -5.81
C LEU A 220 1.67 4.39 -5.19
N ARG A 221 2.95 4.04 -5.10
CA ARG A 221 4.00 5.04 -4.85
C ARG A 221 4.10 5.96 -6.06
N SER A 222 4.34 7.25 -5.88
CA SER A 222 4.46 8.18 -7.00
C SER A 222 5.68 7.88 -7.88
N THR A 223 6.70 7.20 -7.32
CA THR A 223 7.95 6.90 -8.02
C THR A 223 8.40 5.47 -7.79
N TRP A 224 9.28 4.99 -8.68
CA TRP A 224 9.99 3.73 -8.57
C TRP A 224 11.42 3.88 -9.11
N HIS A 225 12.27 2.87 -8.91
CA HIS A 225 13.65 2.88 -9.37
C HIS A 225 13.89 1.77 -10.40
N ASP A 226 14.37 2.11 -11.59
CA ASP A 226 14.69 1.15 -12.66
C ASP A 226 16.09 0.51 -12.51
N GLY A 227 16.69 0.65 -11.33
CA GLY A 227 18.08 0.27 -11.05
C GLY A 227 19.12 1.33 -11.42
N LYS A 228 18.78 2.34 -12.23
CA LYS A 228 19.70 3.44 -12.60
C LYS A 228 19.17 4.81 -12.20
N ARG A 229 17.89 5.06 -12.43
CA ARG A 229 17.23 6.35 -12.22
C ARG A 229 15.89 6.16 -11.55
N ARG A 230 15.47 7.20 -10.83
CA ARG A 230 14.10 7.32 -10.34
C ARG A 230 13.19 7.61 -11.53
N ARG A 231 11.99 7.04 -11.51
CA ARG A 231 10.96 7.15 -12.54
C ARG A 231 9.63 7.43 -11.89
N SER A 232 8.75 8.11 -12.61
CA SER A 232 7.37 8.31 -12.18
C SER A 232 6.54 7.03 -12.42
N ASN A 233 5.65 6.71 -11.48
CA ASN A 233 4.56 5.76 -11.69
C ASN A 233 3.30 6.43 -12.28
N ILE A 234 3.26 7.77 -12.28
CA ILE A 234 2.26 8.54 -13.04
C ILE A 234 2.88 8.88 -14.40
N VAL A 235 2.25 8.43 -15.48
CA VAL A 235 2.80 8.52 -16.85
C VAL A 235 1.81 9.18 -17.80
N MET A 236 2.25 9.79 -18.90
CA MET A 236 1.31 10.32 -19.89
C MET A 236 0.53 9.19 -20.58
N HIS A 237 1.23 8.13 -20.98
CA HIS A 237 0.67 6.94 -21.62
C HIS A 237 1.34 5.70 -21.04
N GLY A 238 0.57 4.63 -20.86
CA GLY A 238 1.06 3.34 -20.41
C GLY A 238 1.21 2.33 -21.55
N GLY A 239 1.67 1.12 -21.21
CA GLY A 239 1.65 -0.05 -22.09
C GLY A 239 0.31 -0.77 -22.06
N HIS A 240 0.22 -1.85 -21.31
CA HIS A 240 -0.96 -2.72 -21.25
C HIS A 240 -1.96 -2.24 -20.19
N VAL A 241 -3.17 -1.88 -20.63
CA VAL A 241 -4.22 -1.35 -19.76
C VAL A 241 -4.95 -2.47 -19.04
N THR A 242 -4.95 -2.42 -17.71
CA THR A 242 -5.74 -3.31 -16.85
C THR A 242 -7.11 -2.71 -16.57
N ILE A 243 -7.13 -1.46 -16.09
CA ILE A 243 -8.36 -0.72 -15.80
C ILE A 243 -8.45 0.47 -16.77
N PRO A 244 -9.44 0.49 -17.66
CA PRO A 244 -9.54 1.54 -18.65
C PRO A 244 -10.06 2.85 -18.05
N ARG A 245 -9.71 3.98 -18.66
CA ARG A 245 -9.99 5.34 -18.15
C ARG A 245 -11.47 5.61 -17.81
N HIS A 246 -12.42 4.97 -18.48
CA HIS A 246 -13.84 5.16 -18.19
C HIS A 246 -14.27 4.58 -16.84
N LEU A 247 -13.46 3.67 -16.29
CA LEU A 247 -13.62 3.08 -14.97
C LEU A 247 -12.77 3.77 -13.88
N ARG A 248 -12.03 4.84 -14.20
CA ARG A 248 -11.24 5.61 -13.23
C ARG A 248 -12.09 6.08 -12.04
N ASP A 249 -11.52 6.00 -10.84
CA ASP A 249 -12.20 6.40 -9.62
C ASP A 249 -11.23 7.19 -8.73
N ILE A 250 -10.63 6.59 -7.72
CA ILE A 250 -9.68 7.28 -6.84
C ILE A 250 -8.27 6.72 -7.06
N VAL A 251 -7.27 7.61 -7.06
CA VAL A 251 -5.85 7.26 -7.06
C VAL A 251 -5.18 7.93 -5.86
N ILE A 252 -4.36 7.18 -5.13
CA ILE A 252 -3.64 7.68 -3.95
C ILE A 252 -2.15 7.39 -4.08
N THR A 253 -1.34 8.43 -3.91
CA THR A 253 0.10 8.37 -3.69
C THR A 253 0.44 8.84 -2.28
N GLU A 254 1.72 8.78 -1.91
CA GLU A 254 2.26 9.32 -0.67
C GLU A 254 2.10 10.85 -0.55
N TYR A 255 1.70 11.52 -1.63
CA TYR A 255 1.50 12.97 -1.68
C TYR A 255 0.04 13.39 -1.62
N GLY A 256 -0.91 12.47 -1.79
CA GLY A 256 -2.33 12.82 -1.65
C GLY A 256 -3.29 11.93 -2.42
N ILE A 257 -4.51 12.43 -2.52
CA ILE A 257 -5.68 11.76 -3.12
C ILE A 257 -6.08 12.51 -4.38
N ALA A 258 -6.23 11.79 -5.50
CA ALA A 258 -6.81 12.29 -6.74
C ALA A 258 -8.17 11.63 -6.98
N ASN A 259 -9.23 12.42 -6.96
CA ASN A 259 -10.59 11.99 -7.31
C ASN A 259 -10.85 12.22 -8.80
N LEU A 260 -11.05 11.12 -9.54
CA LEU A 260 -11.19 11.11 -11.00
C LEU A 260 -12.60 10.74 -11.46
N ARG A 261 -13.46 10.23 -10.56
CA ARG A 261 -14.82 9.80 -10.90
C ARG A 261 -15.68 10.98 -11.30
N GLY A 262 -16.32 10.86 -12.46
CA GLY A 262 -17.18 11.91 -13.02
C GLY A 262 -16.45 13.19 -13.44
N LYS A 263 -15.11 13.19 -13.43
CA LYS A 263 -14.29 14.34 -13.84
C LYS A 263 -13.97 14.30 -15.32
N THR A 264 -13.76 15.48 -15.91
CA THR A 264 -13.26 15.65 -17.27
C THR A 264 -11.82 15.14 -17.38
N ASP A 265 -11.35 14.85 -18.60
CA ASP A 265 -9.94 14.50 -18.83
C ASP A 265 -8.99 15.56 -18.27
N GLN A 266 -9.31 16.84 -18.45
CA GLN A 266 -8.48 17.93 -17.94
C GLN A 266 -8.41 17.93 -16.42
N GLU A 267 -9.53 17.82 -15.72
CA GLU A 267 -9.54 17.75 -14.25
C GLU A 267 -8.77 16.53 -13.73
N CYS A 268 -8.86 15.38 -14.42
CA CYS A 268 -8.12 14.18 -14.04
C CYS A 268 -6.61 14.36 -14.17
N VAL A 269 -6.17 14.94 -15.29
CA VAL A 269 -4.76 15.27 -15.53
C VAL A 269 -4.23 16.21 -14.45
N GLN A 270 -5.00 17.26 -14.13
CA GLN A 270 -4.64 18.22 -13.09
C GLN A 270 -4.53 17.56 -11.71
N ALA A 271 -5.48 16.69 -11.35
CA ALA A 271 -5.48 15.97 -10.09
C ALA A 271 -4.31 14.99 -9.97
N LEU A 272 -4.02 14.22 -11.03
CA LEU A 272 -2.91 13.26 -11.06
C LEU A 272 -1.54 13.95 -11.02
N ILE A 273 -1.35 15.04 -11.76
CA ILE A 273 -0.12 15.86 -11.63
C ILE A 273 -0.01 16.41 -10.21
N GLY A 274 -1.12 16.82 -9.60
CA GLY A 274 -1.16 17.34 -8.24
C GLY A 274 -0.72 16.37 -7.15
N ILE A 275 -0.73 15.06 -7.41
CA ILE A 275 -0.26 14.02 -6.48
C ILE A 275 1.01 13.29 -7.00
N ALA A 276 1.62 13.79 -8.08
CA ALA A 276 2.92 13.32 -8.54
C ALA A 276 4.06 13.94 -7.72
N ASP A 277 5.20 13.25 -7.65
CA ASP A 277 6.47 13.79 -7.15
C ASP A 277 6.89 15.00 -8.00
N ALA A 278 7.29 16.08 -7.32
CA ALA A 278 7.61 17.35 -7.93
C ALA A 278 8.73 17.26 -8.98
N GLU A 279 9.64 16.28 -8.88
CA GLU A 279 10.66 16.03 -9.92
C GLU A 279 10.04 15.80 -11.30
N PHE A 280 8.88 15.16 -11.38
CA PHE A 280 8.26 14.74 -12.65
C PHE A 280 7.08 15.61 -13.08
N GLN A 281 6.61 16.52 -12.23
CA GLN A 281 5.41 17.32 -12.49
C GLN A 281 5.53 18.21 -13.74
N ASP A 282 6.69 18.88 -13.94
CA ASP A 282 6.88 19.77 -15.09
C ASP A 282 6.92 19.02 -16.41
N GLU A 283 7.56 17.85 -16.44
CA GLU A 283 7.58 16.98 -17.62
C GLU A 283 6.17 16.48 -17.95
N LEU A 284 5.44 16.00 -16.95
CA LEU A 284 4.05 15.55 -17.10
C LEU A 284 3.14 16.67 -17.60
N LEU A 285 3.27 17.88 -17.05
CA LEU A 285 2.51 19.05 -17.50
C LEU A 285 2.84 19.41 -18.95
N ALA A 286 4.12 19.41 -19.34
CA ALA A 286 4.52 19.70 -20.70
C ALA A 286 3.95 18.68 -21.70
N GLN A 287 4.00 17.39 -21.36
CA GLN A 287 3.40 16.33 -22.16
C GLN A 287 1.88 16.50 -22.28
N ALA A 288 1.18 16.81 -21.17
CA ALA A 288 -0.26 17.04 -21.16
C ALA A 288 -0.68 18.27 -21.99
N LYS A 289 0.07 19.38 -21.91
CA LYS A 289 -0.17 20.59 -22.73
C LYS A 289 0.03 20.30 -24.21
N LYS A 290 1.10 19.59 -24.57
CA LYS A 290 1.37 19.17 -25.95
C LYS A 290 0.24 18.31 -26.52
N ALA A 291 -0.34 17.45 -25.69
CA ALA A 291 -1.47 16.59 -26.06
C ALA A 291 -2.84 17.27 -25.97
N LEU A 292 -2.89 18.59 -25.70
CA LEU A 292 -4.12 19.37 -25.53
C LEU A 292 -5.07 18.79 -24.45
N LYS A 293 -4.49 18.16 -23.41
CA LYS A 293 -5.24 17.57 -22.30
C LYS A 293 -5.39 18.50 -21.11
N VAL A 294 -4.66 19.60 -21.08
CA VAL A 294 -4.78 20.65 -20.07
C VAL A 294 -4.57 22.02 -20.70
N SER A 295 -5.26 23.05 -20.17
CA SER A 295 -5.10 24.42 -20.66
C SER A 295 -3.62 24.87 -20.67
N ALA A 296 -3.23 25.57 -21.72
CA ALA A 296 -1.90 26.18 -21.83
C ALA A 296 -1.59 27.14 -20.68
N THR A 297 -2.61 27.79 -20.10
CA THR A 297 -2.48 28.74 -18.99
C THR A 297 -2.50 28.08 -17.62
N TRP A 298 -2.91 26.81 -17.52
CA TRP A 298 -2.92 26.12 -16.24
C TRP A 298 -1.49 25.95 -15.71
N ARG A 299 -1.36 26.12 -14.39
CA ARG A 299 -0.12 25.95 -13.64
C ARG A 299 -0.36 24.99 -12.50
N ILE A 300 0.66 24.21 -12.18
CA ILE A 300 0.64 23.32 -11.02
C ILE A 300 0.49 24.18 -9.75
N PRO A 301 -0.46 23.86 -8.85
CA PRO A 301 -0.60 24.59 -7.59
C PRO A 301 0.67 24.58 -6.76
N GLU A 302 1.01 25.69 -6.11
CA GLU A 302 2.21 25.81 -5.25
C GLU A 302 2.25 24.74 -4.15
N ILE A 303 1.09 24.34 -3.64
CA ILE A 303 1.01 23.28 -2.64
C ILE A 303 1.48 21.93 -3.19
N ALA A 304 1.19 21.61 -4.45
CA ALA A 304 1.62 20.38 -5.11
C ALA A 304 3.13 20.40 -5.45
N ARG A 305 3.73 21.58 -5.59
CA ARG A 305 5.20 21.72 -5.74
C ARG A 305 5.96 21.27 -4.50
N ARG A 306 5.27 21.13 -3.36
CA ARG A 306 5.83 20.59 -2.12
C ARG A 306 5.83 19.05 -2.08
N ASN A 307 5.43 18.36 -3.13
CA ASN A 307 5.46 16.90 -3.22
C ASN A 307 6.90 16.39 -3.43
N THR A 308 7.73 16.46 -2.39
CA THR A 308 9.15 16.09 -2.46
C THR A 308 9.52 15.09 -1.38
N PRO A 309 10.55 14.24 -1.60
CA PRO A 309 11.09 13.37 -0.57
C PRO A 309 11.59 14.12 0.67
N ALA A 310 12.01 15.38 0.51
CA ALA A 310 12.43 16.22 1.63
C ALA A 310 11.26 16.55 2.56
N ASN A 311 10.11 16.93 2.01
CA ASN A 311 8.91 17.22 2.80
C ASN A 311 8.31 15.96 3.43
N LEU A 312 8.45 14.79 2.80
CA LEU A 312 8.11 13.51 3.46
C LEU A 312 8.99 13.27 4.68
N ARG A 313 10.31 13.48 4.58
CA ARG A 313 11.22 13.35 5.73
C ARG A 313 10.91 14.36 6.83
N GLU A 314 10.54 15.58 6.47
CA GLU A 314 10.11 16.59 7.44
C GLU A 314 8.83 16.15 8.17
N PHE A 315 7.82 15.67 7.43
CA PHE A 315 6.60 15.14 8.03
C PHE A 315 6.91 13.95 8.96
N LEU A 316 7.80 13.03 8.58
CA LEU A 316 8.23 11.93 9.45
C LEU A 316 8.85 12.44 10.75
N ALA A 317 9.75 13.43 10.66
CA ALA A 317 10.40 14.01 11.83
C ALA A 317 9.38 14.68 12.76
N GLN A 318 8.43 15.43 12.20
CA GLN A 318 7.34 16.06 12.94
C GLN A 318 6.42 15.02 13.61
N ALA A 319 6.09 13.93 12.91
CA ALA A 319 5.30 12.85 13.47
C ALA A 319 6.04 12.15 14.61
N ARG A 320 7.33 11.84 14.44
CA ARG A 320 8.15 11.21 15.49
C ARG A 320 8.43 12.12 16.68
N ALA A 321 8.30 13.44 16.51
CA ALA A 321 8.31 14.38 17.62
C ALA A 321 7.03 14.33 18.46
N LEU A 322 5.88 13.94 17.87
CA LEU A 322 4.66 13.67 18.62
C LEU A 322 4.74 12.31 19.33
N ASP A 323 5.26 11.31 18.65
CA ASP A 323 5.48 9.97 19.20
C ASP A 323 6.58 9.24 18.41
N ALA A 324 7.68 8.90 19.09
CA ALA A 324 8.84 8.26 18.50
C ALA A 324 8.55 6.87 17.88
N GLY A 325 7.47 6.20 18.30
CA GLY A 325 7.03 4.90 17.79
C GLY A 325 6.21 4.96 16.50
N LEU A 326 5.90 6.15 15.98
CA LEU A 326 5.15 6.28 14.74
C LEU A 326 5.95 5.87 13.49
N TYR A 327 5.23 5.24 12.57
CA TYR A 327 5.73 4.79 11.27
C TYR A 327 6.99 3.89 11.40
N PRO A 328 6.86 2.75 12.09
CA PRO A 328 7.93 1.75 12.15
C PRO A 328 8.04 1.01 10.81
N ASP A 329 9.22 0.47 10.51
CA ASP A 329 9.43 -0.32 9.28
C ASP A 329 8.62 -1.63 9.29
N TYR A 330 8.29 -2.16 10.48
CA TYR A 330 7.54 -3.40 10.68
C TYR A 330 6.37 -3.18 11.66
N PRO A 331 5.27 -2.51 11.25
CA PRO A 331 4.17 -2.16 12.16
C PRO A 331 3.46 -3.36 12.78
N PHE A 332 3.53 -4.53 12.15
CA PHE A 332 2.92 -5.77 12.63
C PHE A 332 3.95 -6.83 13.03
N GLY A 333 5.18 -6.40 13.31
CA GLY A 333 6.31 -7.27 13.58
C GLY A 333 6.96 -7.83 12.31
N SER A 334 8.03 -8.59 12.50
CA SER A 334 8.88 -9.09 11.42
C SER A 334 9.13 -10.59 11.60
N ASP A 335 9.23 -11.31 10.49
CA ASP A 335 9.74 -12.70 10.49
C ASP A 335 11.27 -12.75 10.56
N PHE A 336 11.94 -11.60 10.43
CA PHE A 336 13.38 -11.45 10.51
C PHE A 336 13.83 -11.17 11.95
N THR A 337 14.90 -11.83 12.37
CA THR A 337 15.61 -11.52 13.62
C THR A 337 16.12 -10.07 13.61
N PRO A 338 16.37 -9.45 14.78
CA PRO A 338 16.94 -8.10 14.83
C PRO A 338 18.25 -7.94 14.06
N VAL A 339 19.04 -9.02 13.95
CA VAL A 339 20.29 -9.05 13.16
C VAL A 339 19.97 -9.01 11.67
N GLU A 340 19.02 -9.82 11.21
CA GLU A 340 18.59 -9.83 9.80
C GLU A 340 17.96 -8.52 9.36
N GLN A 341 17.15 -7.89 10.23
CA GLN A 341 16.58 -6.56 9.95
C GLN A 341 17.66 -5.50 9.71
N ARG A 342 18.82 -5.58 10.40
CA ARG A 342 19.97 -4.70 10.15
C ARG A 342 20.72 -5.04 8.86
N ILE A 343 20.78 -6.32 8.51
CA ILE A 343 21.48 -6.81 7.31
C ILE A 343 20.73 -6.49 6.02
N LEU A 344 19.41 -6.63 6.01
CA LEU A 344 18.60 -6.55 4.79
C LEU A 344 18.76 -5.23 4.01
N PRO A 345 18.70 -4.03 4.64
CA PRO A 345 18.95 -2.77 3.94
C PRO A 345 20.35 -2.69 3.34
N ALA A 346 21.36 -3.17 4.08
CA ALA A 346 22.75 -3.19 3.62
C ALA A 346 22.93 -4.12 2.40
N LEU A 347 22.28 -5.29 2.38
CA LEU A 347 22.27 -6.19 1.23
C LEU A 347 21.53 -5.57 0.03
N ALA A 348 20.40 -4.91 0.25
CA ALA A 348 19.67 -4.22 -0.82
C ALA A 348 20.53 -3.13 -1.47
N LYS A 349 21.23 -2.32 -0.67
CA LYS A 349 22.20 -1.31 -1.11
C LYS A 349 23.35 -1.92 -1.91
N LEU A 350 23.90 -3.04 -1.45
CA LEU A 350 24.94 -3.75 -2.19
C LEU A 350 24.44 -4.32 -3.51
N LYS A 351 23.21 -4.85 -3.54
CA LYS A 351 22.61 -5.39 -4.75
C LYS A 351 22.40 -4.31 -5.81
N SER A 352 21.99 -3.11 -5.41
CA SER A 352 21.77 -1.98 -6.33
C SER A 352 23.04 -1.17 -6.64
N ALA A 353 24.10 -1.28 -5.84
CA ALA A 353 25.33 -0.53 -6.03
C ALA A 353 26.09 -0.93 -7.31
N GLY A 354 26.43 0.07 -8.13
CA GLY A 354 27.38 -0.09 -9.23
C GLY A 354 28.81 -0.38 -8.75
N ARG A 355 29.71 -0.74 -9.67
CA ARG A 355 31.10 -1.15 -9.36
C ARG A 355 31.84 -0.16 -8.47
N TRP A 356 31.75 1.14 -8.77
CA TRP A 356 32.43 2.20 -8.02
C TRP A 356 31.82 2.40 -6.62
N ALA A 357 30.50 2.33 -6.51
CA ALA A 357 29.81 2.40 -5.22
C ALA A 357 30.17 1.20 -4.32
N LYS A 358 30.25 -0.01 -4.89
CA LYS A 358 30.72 -1.20 -4.15
C LYS A 358 32.16 -1.05 -3.67
N LEU A 359 33.06 -0.50 -4.49
CA LEU A 359 34.44 -0.20 -4.08
C LEU A 359 34.48 0.81 -2.93
N ALA A 360 33.69 1.88 -3.01
CA ALA A 360 33.59 2.85 -1.92
C ALA A 360 33.05 2.23 -0.63
N LEU A 361 32.05 1.34 -0.72
CA LEU A 361 31.54 0.59 0.43
C LEU A 361 32.62 -0.34 1.01
N MET A 362 33.34 -1.10 0.20
CA MET A 362 34.45 -1.93 0.69
C MET A 362 35.53 -1.08 1.41
N ALA A 363 35.89 0.08 0.85
CA ALA A 363 36.83 1.00 1.49
C ALA A 363 36.31 1.53 2.84
N ARG A 364 35.01 1.84 2.95
CA ARG A 364 34.37 2.17 4.22
C ARG A 364 34.41 0.99 5.20
N GLY A 365 34.21 -0.23 4.71
CA GLY A 365 34.25 -1.46 5.49
C GLY A 365 35.60 -1.71 6.19
N LEU A 366 36.71 -1.28 5.58
CA LEU A 366 38.05 -1.34 6.21
C LEU A 366 38.15 -0.51 7.49
N ARG A 367 37.32 0.52 7.65
CA ARG A 367 37.29 1.42 8.81
C ARG A 367 36.06 1.22 9.69
N ALA A 368 35.21 0.27 9.35
CA ALA A 368 33.96 0.03 10.04
C ALA A 368 34.11 -0.93 11.23
N GLY A 369 33.18 -0.86 12.20
CA GLY A 369 33.15 -1.77 13.34
C GLY A 369 32.98 -3.25 12.92
N PRO A 370 33.25 -4.22 13.82
CA PRO A 370 33.37 -5.63 13.45
C PRO A 370 32.05 -6.30 13.02
N PHE A 371 30.89 -5.69 13.33
CA PHE A 371 29.54 -6.23 13.05
C PHE A 371 29.45 -7.73 13.32
N ALA A 372 29.92 -8.17 14.50
CA ALA A 372 30.23 -9.57 14.76
C ALA A 372 29.00 -10.48 14.67
N GLU A 373 27.82 -10.01 15.07
CA GLU A 373 26.55 -10.74 14.94
C GLU A 373 26.14 -10.86 13.46
N GLU A 374 26.22 -9.76 12.71
CA GLU A 374 25.85 -9.72 11.31
C GLU A 374 26.78 -10.59 10.45
N MET A 375 28.09 -10.54 10.74
CA MET A 375 29.07 -11.41 10.10
C MET A 375 28.88 -12.87 10.48
N ALA A 376 28.38 -13.18 11.68
CA ALA A 376 28.03 -14.55 12.04
C ALA A 376 26.86 -15.05 11.20
N ARG A 377 25.80 -14.24 11.13
CA ARG A 377 24.55 -14.59 10.46
C ARG A 377 24.75 -14.83 8.96
N MET A 378 25.67 -14.09 8.34
CA MET A 378 26.05 -14.19 6.92
C MET A 378 27.20 -15.18 6.66
N GLU A 379 27.69 -15.89 7.68
CA GLU A 379 28.82 -16.83 7.56
C GLU A 379 30.15 -16.18 7.10
N LEU A 380 30.32 -14.89 7.40
CA LEU A 380 31.49 -14.06 7.03
C LEU A 380 32.44 -13.75 8.20
N LYS A 381 32.29 -14.44 9.35
CA LYS A 381 33.21 -14.28 10.49
C LYS A 381 34.65 -14.61 10.10
N GLN A 382 34.87 -15.78 9.50
CA GLN A 382 36.18 -16.28 9.06
C GLN A 382 36.13 -16.60 7.56
N PRO A 383 36.22 -15.59 6.67
CA PRO A 383 36.12 -15.81 5.24
C PRO A 383 37.30 -16.66 4.73
N ASN A 384 36.97 -17.80 4.12
CA ASN A 384 37.93 -18.79 3.61
C ASN A 384 38.40 -18.51 2.17
N SER A 385 37.82 -17.50 1.50
CA SER A 385 38.18 -17.12 0.13
C SER A 385 38.43 -15.61 -0.01
N PHE A 386 39.15 -15.22 -1.07
CA PHE A 386 39.33 -13.80 -1.40
C PHE A 386 37.99 -13.11 -1.67
N GLU A 387 37.08 -13.78 -2.37
CA GLU A 387 35.73 -13.27 -2.63
C GLU A 387 34.94 -13.06 -1.33
N ALA A 388 34.97 -14.02 -0.40
CA ALA A 388 34.30 -13.89 0.89
C ALA A 388 34.89 -12.72 1.73
N ARG A 389 36.20 -12.46 1.63
CA ARG A 389 36.83 -11.29 2.26
C ARG A 389 36.32 -9.98 1.67
N LEU A 390 36.17 -9.90 0.35
CA LEU A 390 35.60 -8.73 -0.31
C LEU A 390 34.12 -8.53 0.05
N ASN A 391 33.32 -9.60 0.05
CA ASN A 391 31.91 -9.56 0.45
C ASN A 391 31.75 -9.11 1.92
N LYS A 392 32.63 -9.58 2.81
CA LYS A 392 32.71 -9.13 4.20
C LYS A 392 32.94 -7.62 4.29
N LEU A 393 33.96 -7.10 3.61
CA LEU A 393 34.26 -5.67 3.60
C LEU A 393 33.11 -4.85 3.01
N ALA A 394 32.51 -5.32 1.91
CA ALA A 394 31.39 -4.65 1.27
C ALA A 394 30.19 -4.56 2.23
N LEU A 395 29.87 -5.65 2.92
CA LEU A 395 28.76 -5.71 3.88
C LEU A 395 29.02 -4.85 5.11
N MET A 396 30.22 -4.89 5.70
CA MET A 396 30.59 -4.03 6.82
C MET A 396 30.46 -2.54 6.44
N GLY A 397 30.94 -2.17 5.25
CA GLY A 397 30.84 -0.80 4.77
C GLY A 397 29.42 -0.35 4.46
N ALA A 398 28.58 -1.26 3.97
CA ALA A 398 27.15 -1.01 3.77
C ALA A 398 26.42 -0.81 5.12
N LEU A 399 26.64 -1.70 6.09
CA LEU A 399 26.08 -1.59 7.46
C LEU A 399 26.49 -0.29 8.15
N ALA A 400 27.76 0.11 8.01
CA ALA A 400 28.26 1.37 8.57
C ALA A 400 27.70 2.62 7.89
N ALA A 401 27.11 2.50 6.70
CA ALA A 401 26.48 3.61 6.00
C ALA A 401 24.98 3.73 6.31
N GLU A 402 24.39 2.78 7.04
CA GLU A 402 23.01 2.81 7.53
C GLU A 402 22.90 3.30 8.98
N ARG A 403 24.05 3.47 9.67
CA ARG A 403 24.17 4.16 10.96
C ARG A 403 24.56 5.61 10.71
#